data_AF-S4P1L2-F1
#
_entry.id   AF-S4P1L2-F1
#
_cell.length_a   1.000
_cell.length_b   1.000
_cell.length_c   1.000
_cell.angle_alpha   90.00
_cell.angle_beta   90.00
_cell.angle_gamma   90.00
#
_symmetry.space_group_name_H-M   'P 1'
#
loop_
_entity.id
_entity.type
_entity.pdbx_description
1 polymer ?
#
loop_
_entity_poly.entity_id
_entity_poly.type
_entity_poly.pdbx_seq_one_letter_code
_entity_poly.pdbx_strand_id
1 'polypeptide(L)'
;RGLTEDEYSASVATLQSLVSGERISCVELRRWDCGTGLTGQYLLRTELDHNDFMEIRVAVVGNVDAGKSTLLGVLTHGELDNGRGYARQRLVR
;
A
#
# COMPACT_ATOMS: atom_id res chain seq x y z
N ARG A 1 12.66 8.28 29.87
CA ARG A 1 11.68 7.93 30.93
C ARG A 1 10.40 7.56 30.19
N GLY A 2 9.84 6.38 30.42
CA GLY A 2 8.59 5.97 29.80
C GLY A 2 7.39 6.66 30.46
N LEU A 3 6.22 6.52 29.85
CA LEU A 3 4.95 7.01 30.38
C LEU A 3 4.40 6.01 31.40
N THR A 4 3.73 6.48 32.45
CA THR A 4 2.87 5.59 33.26
C THR A 4 1.72 5.04 32.42
N GLU A 5 1.03 3.99 32.88
CA GLU A 5 -0.12 3.43 32.15
C GLU A 5 -1.21 4.49 31.89
N ASP A 6 -1.50 5.32 32.90
CA ASP A 6 -2.49 6.38 32.80
C ASP A 6 -2.06 7.47 31.80
N GLU A 7 -0.79 7.91 31.87
CA GLU A 7 -0.25 8.89 30.90
C GLU A 7 -0.17 8.31 29.49
N TYR A 8 0.17 7.03 29.36
CA TYR A 8 0.26 6.33 28.09
C TYR A 8 -1.13 6.24 27.44
N SER A 9 -2.13 5.80 28.19
CA SER A 9 -3.51 5.71 27.69
C SER A 9 -4.07 7.09 27.29
N ALA A 10 -3.80 8.13 28.08
CA ALA A 10 -4.17 9.51 27.73
C ALA A 10 -3.46 10.02 26.47
N SER A 11 -2.18 9.67 26.30
CA SER A 11 -1.39 10.04 25.11
C SER A 11 -1.93 9.34 23.86
N VAL A 12 -2.27 8.06 23.95
CA VAL A 12 -2.88 7.30 22.84
C VAL A 12 -4.26 7.85 22.50
N ALA A 13 -5.09 8.17 23.49
CA ALA A 13 -6.40 8.78 23.26
C ALA A 13 -6.27 10.14 22.55
N THR A 14 -5.29 10.96 22.95
CA THR A 14 -5.00 12.24 22.28
C THR A 14 -4.58 12.02 20.84
N LEU A 15 -3.68 11.06 20.60
CA LEU A 15 -3.21 10.72 19.25
C LEU A 15 -4.36 10.22 18.37
N GLN A 16 -5.23 9.36 18.90
CA GLN A 16 -6.44 8.92 18.20
C GLN A 16 -7.40 10.07 17.91
N SER A 17 -7.58 11.00 18.85
CA SER A 17 -8.43 12.18 18.65
C SER A 17 -7.89 13.09 17.55
N LEU A 18 -6.57 13.31 17.46
CA LEU A 18 -5.95 14.09 16.40
C LEU A 18 -6.20 13.47 15.02
N VAL A 19 -6.15 12.14 14.96
CA VAL A 19 -6.34 11.40 13.71
C VAL A 19 -7.83 11.23 13.34
N SER A 20 -8.74 11.28 14.31
CA SER A 20 -10.17 10.91 14.15
C SER A 20 -11.02 11.77 13.20
N GLY A 21 -10.46 12.84 12.62
CA GLY A 21 -11.13 13.69 11.62
C GLY A 21 -10.30 13.94 10.37
N GLU A 22 -9.12 13.33 10.27
CA GLU A 22 -8.20 13.52 9.15
C GLU A 22 -8.09 12.24 8.31
N ARG A 23 -7.69 12.39 7.05
CA ARG A 23 -7.35 11.25 6.18
C ARG A 23 -5.98 10.68 6.55
N ILE A 24 -5.79 10.31 7.81
CA ILE A 24 -4.56 9.75 8.32
C ILE A 24 -4.86 8.38 8.90
N SER A 25 -4.19 7.35 8.39
CA SER A 25 -4.17 6.04 9.02
C SER A 25 -3.16 6.06 10.18
N CYS A 26 -3.57 5.49 11.32
CA CYS A 26 -2.72 5.33 12.49
C CYS A 26 -2.64 3.85 12.87
N VAL A 27 -1.42 3.30 12.88
CA VAL A 27 -1.17 1.90 13.22
C VAL A 27 -0.13 1.81 14.33
N GLU A 28 -0.43 1.05 15.37
CA GLU A 28 0.57 0.71 16.40
C GLU A 28 1.58 -0.30 15.84
N LEU A 29 2.85 0.08 15.79
CA LEU A 29 3.93 -0.79 15.33
C LEU A 29 4.47 -1.67 16.44
N ARG A 30 4.70 -1.08 17.62
CA ARG A 30 5.19 -1.80 18.79
C ARG A 30 4.92 -1.00 20.07
N ARG A 31 4.72 -1.73 21.16
CA ARG A 31 4.65 -1.21 22.53
C ARG A 31 5.56 -2.05 23.41
N TRP A 32 6.33 -1.40 24.28
CA TRP A 32 7.23 -2.07 25.19
C TRP A 32 7.42 -1.28 26.49
N ASP A 33 7.67 -2.01 27.58
CA ASP A 33 8.08 -1.46 28.86
C ASP A 33 9.60 -1.25 28.84
N CYS A 34 10.05 -0.05 29.20
CA CYS A 34 11.48 0.30 29.27
C CYS A 34 12.02 0.34 30.70
N GLY A 35 11.32 -0.26 31.67
CA GLY A 35 11.67 -0.29 33.10
C GLY A 35 11.46 1.03 33.82
N THR A 36 11.25 2.12 33.08
CA THR A 36 10.90 3.46 33.61
C THR A 36 9.53 3.93 33.12
N GLY A 37 8.71 3.00 32.59
CA GLY A 37 7.39 3.25 32.02
C GLY A 37 7.23 2.64 30.63
N LEU A 38 6.05 2.85 30.04
CA LEU A 38 5.67 2.38 28.71
C LEU A 38 6.13 3.31 27.61
N THR A 39 6.42 2.73 26.46
CA THR A 39 6.68 3.45 25.23
C THR A 39 6.04 2.72 24.07
N GLY A 40 5.47 3.50 23.15
CA GLY A 40 4.77 3.02 21.97
C GLY A 40 5.34 3.67 20.73
N GLN A 41 5.33 2.94 19.64
CA GLN A 41 5.68 3.43 18.31
C GLN A 41 4.45 3.30 17.42
N TYR A 42 4.06 4.41 16.80
CA TYR A 42 2.91 4.49 15.91
C TYR A 42 3.38 4.96 14.53
N LEU A 43 2.83 4.35 13.49
CA LEU A 43 2.97 4.78 12.11
C LEU A 43 1.75 5.62 11.73
N LEU A 44 1.99 6.88 11.41
CA LEU A 44 0.99 7.78 10.84
C LEU A 44 1.24 7.87 9.33
N ARG A 45 0.19 7.65 8.54
CA ARG A 45 0.27 7.75 7.08
C ARG A 45 -0.97 8.45 6.56
N THR A 46 -0.77 9.60 5.95
CA THR A 46 -1.80 10.30 5.17
C THR A 46 -2.26 9.39 4.03
N GLU A 47 -3.56 9.20 3.91
CA GLU A 47 -4.15 8.55 2.76
C GLU A 47 -3.93 9.46 1.56
N LEU A 48 -3.42 8.88 0.46
CA LEU A 48 -3.29 9.60 -0.80
C LEU A 48 -4.69 9.94 -1.29
N ASP A 49 -4.86 11.15 -1.82
CA ASP A 49 -6.12 11.51 -2.43
C ASP A 49 -6.35 10.61 -3.65
N HIS A 50 -7.59 10.22 -3.93
CA HIS A 50 -7.92 9.45 -5.13
C HIS A 50 -7.53 10.15 -6.44
N ASN A 51 -7.20 11.44 -6.37
CA ASN A 51 -6.76 12.27 -7.47
C ASN A 51 -5.22 12.42 -7.55
N ASP A 52 -4.47 11.84 -6.62
CA ASP A 52 -3.02 11.74 -6.74
C ASP A 52 -2.71 10.72 -7.85
N PHE A 53 -2.32 11.25 -9.01
CA PHE A 53 -1.97 10.44 -10.17
C PHE A 53 -0.74 9.57 -9.86
N MET A 54 -0.98 8.31 -9.50
CA MET A 54 0.06 7.32 -9.26
C MET A 54 0.47 6.68 -10.59
N GLU A 55 1.56 7.17 -11.19
CA GLU A 55 2.14 6.55 -12.40
C GLU A 55 2.99 5.33 -12.02
N ILE A 56 2.57 4.14 -12.47
CA ILE A 56 3.35 2.90 -12.30
C ILE A 56 3.88 2.47 -13.67
N ARG A 57 5.21 2.46 -13.82
CA ARG A 57 5.88 1.96 -15.03
C ARG A 57 6.37 0.54 -14.81
N VAL A 58 5.83 -0.41 -15.56
CA VAL A 58 6.22 -1.82 -15.48
C VAL A 58 6.87 -2.25 -16.80
N ALA A 59 8.08 -2.79 -16.73
CA ALA A 59 8.76 -3.39 -17.87
C ALA A 59 8.69 -4.92 -17.78
N VAL A 60 8.34 -5.58 -18.89
CA VAL A 60 8.31 -7.05 -18.99
C VAL A 60 9.47 -7.52 -19.86
N VAL A 61 10.37 -8.33 -19.30
CA VAL A 61 11.58 -8.83 -19.98
C VAL A 61 11.59 -10.36 -19.95
N GLY A 62 12.10 -10.97 -21.02
CA GLY A 62 12.16 -12.43 -21.17
C GLY A 62 12.36 -12.84 -22.63
N ASN A 63 12.54 -14.13 -22.90
CA ASN A 63 12.73 -14.65 -24.25
C ASN A 63 11.52 -14.34 -25.17
N VAL A 64 11.71 -14.30 -26.50
CA VAL A 64 10.67 -13.94 -27.48
C VAL A 64 9.39 -14.78 -27.29
N ASP A 65 9.54 -16.08 -27.02
CA ASP A 65 8.44 -17.03 -26.92
C ASP A 65 7.84 -17.16 -25.51
N ALA A 66 8.33 -16.37 -24.54
CA ALA A 66 7.85 -16.40 -23.16
C ALA A 66 6.42 -15.84 -22.98
N GLY A 67 5.70 -15.54 -24.06
CA GLY A 67 4.31 -15.08 -24.00
C GLY A 67 4.13 -13.66 -23.44
N LYS A 68 5.18 -12.83 -23.38
CA LYS A 68 5.11 -11.45 -22.81
C LYS A 68 3.97 -10.62 -23.39
N SER A 69 3.84 -10.59 -24.72
CA SER A 69 2.77 -9.84 -25.40
C SER A 69 1.40 -10.47 -25.18
N THR A 70 1.32 -11.78 -25.03
CA THR A 70 0.08 -12.49 -24.73
C THR A 70 -0.41 -12.12 -23.33
N LEU A 71 0.47 -12.14 -22.32
CA LEU A 71 0.15 -11.76 -20.94
C LEU A 71 -0.27 -10.29 -20.85
N LEU A 72 0.46 -9.39 -21.50
CA LEU A 72 0.07 -7.97 -21.56
C LEU A 72 -1.28 -7.79 -22.25
N GLY A 73 -1.55 -8.51 -23.34
CA GLY A 73 -2.85 -8.47 -24.03
C GLY A 73 -4.01 -8.96 -23.16
N VAL A 74 -3.82 -10.06 -22.42
CA VAL A 74 -4.81 -10.59 -21.47
C VAL A 74 -5.08 -9.59 -20.34
N LEU A 75 -4.04 -9.03 -19.72
CA LEU A 75 -4.20 -8.10 -18.60
C LEU A 75 -4.81 -6.75 -19.00
N THR A 76 -4.55 -6.28 -20.22
CA THR A 76 -5.07 -5.01 -20.71
C THR A 76 -6.51 -5.11 -21.24
N HIS A 77 -6.90 -6.26 -21.79
CA HIS A 77 -8.19 -6.42 -22.47
C HIS A 77 -9.14 -7.45 -21.83
N GLY A 78 -8.70 -8.21 -20.83
CA GLY A 78 -9.54 -9.13 -20.05
C GLY A 78 -9.96 -10.43 -20.77
N GLU A 79 -9.45 -10.69 -21.98
CA GLU A 79 -9.78 -11.87 -22.78
C GLU A 79 -8.61 -12.85 -22.81
N LEU A 80 -8.89 -14.13 -22.55
CA LEU A 80 -7.91 -15.23 -22.65
C LEU A 80 -7.43 -15.38 -24.10
N ASP A 81 -6.10 -15.36 -24.30
CA ASP A 81 -5.51 -15.58 -25.61
C ASP A 81 -5.83 -16.99 -26.12
N ASN A 82 -6.40 -17.09 -27.31
CA ASN A 82 -6.83 -18.34 -27.92
C ASN A 82 -5.66 -19.16 -28.53
N GLY A 83 -4.43 -18.87 -28.13
CA GLY A 83 -3.21 -19.48 -28.66
C GLY A 83 -2.84 -19.06 -30.09
N ARG A 84 -3.60 -18.13 -30.70
CA ARG A 84 -3.33 -17.61 -32.06
C ARG A 84 -2.83 -16.16 -32.07
N GLY A 85 -2.47 -15.62 -30.90
CA GLY A 85 -1.96 -14.26 -30.75
C GLY A 85 -3.04 -13.19 -30.86
N TYR A 86 -4.29 -13.53 -30.53
CA TYR A 86 -5.42 -12.60 -30.53
C TYR A 86 -5.21 -11.48 -29.51
N ALA A 87 -4.72 -11.85 -28.32
CA ALA A 87 -4.40 -10.87 -27.28
C ALA A 87 -3.22 -9.95 -27.67
N ARG A 88 -2.23 -10.47 -28.43
CA ARG A 88 -1.06 -9.70 -28.90
C ARG A 88 -1.43 -8.61 -29.91
N GLN A 89 -2.42 -8.83 -30.78
CA GLN A 89 -2.82 -7.87 -31.81
C GLN A 89 -3.47 -6.59 -31.23
N ARG A 90 -3.92 -6.62 -29.97
CA ARG A 90 -4.60 -5.49 -29.32
C ARG A 90 -3.67 -4.55 -28.55
N LEU A 91 -2.36 -4.80 -28.57
CA LEU A 91 -1.36 -3.94 -27.92
C LEU A 91 -1.10 -2.60 -28.62
N VAL A 92 -1.70 -2.35 -29.79
CA VAL A 92 -1.55 -1.10 -30.55
C VAL A 92 -2.92 -0.55 -30.91
N ARG A 93 -3.56 0.14 -29.96
CA ARG A 93 -4.53 1.22 -30.21
C ARG A 93 -4.41 2.26 -29.12
#